data_AF-A0A0G0CWE0-F1
#
_entry.id   AF-A0A0G0CWE0-F1
#
_cell.length_a   1.000
_cell.length_b   1.000
_cell.length_c   1.000
_cell.angle_alpha   90.00
_cell.angle_beta   90.00
_cell.angle_gamma   90.00
#
_symmetry.space_group_name_H-M   'P 1'
#
loop_
_entity.id
_entity.type
_entity.pdbx_description
1 polymer ?
#
loop_
_entity_poly.entity_id
_entity_poly.type
_entity_poly.pdbx_seq_one_letter_code
_entity_poly.pdbx_strand_id
1 'polypeptide(L)'
;MDNIYTDLFLNTWQPVINIGDIFKIPLILILVAVLFYAFMLTLKVRILSDTIDSEGNSKMKTLVYINLLTCIIASILGTIIILLG
;
A
#
# COMPACT_ATOMS: atom_id res chain seq x y z
N MET A 1 -47.33 15.09 -16.26
CA MET A 1 -46.10 15.79 -15.80
C MET A 1 -45.28 14.93 -14.82
N ASP A 2 -45.65 13.67 -14.56
CA ASP A 2 -44.98 12.82 -13.56
C ASP A 2 -43.76 12.04 -14.08
N ASN A 3 -43.55 11.99 -15.40
CA ASN A 3 -42.50 11.16 -16.01
C ASN A 3 -41.14 11.88 -16.15
N ILE A 4 -41.09 13.20 -15.95
CA ILE A 4 -39.86 13.99 -16.13
C ILE A 4 -38.87 13.73 -14.98
N TYR A 5 -39.38 13.55 -13.76
CA TYR A 5 -38.55 13.29 -12.59
C TYR A 5 -37.93 11.89 -12.64
N THR A 6 -38.65 10.88 -13.14
CA THR A 6 -38.14 9.52 -13.31
C THR A 6 -37.05 9.44 -14.38
N ASP A 7 -37.19 10.16 -15.50
CA ASP A 7 -36.20 10.16 -16.58
C ASP A 7 -34.92 10.92 -16.20
N LEU A 8 -35.01 11.96 -15.37
CA LEU A 8 -33.85 12.71 -14.84
C LEU A 8 -33.03 11.91 -13.80
N PHE A 9 -33.71 11.10 -12.97
CA PHE A 9 -33.04 10.25 -11.98
C PHE A 9 -32.40 8.99 -12.61
N LEU A 10 -32.95 8.49 -13.73
CA LEU A 10 -32.37 7.36 -14.46
C LEU A 10 -31.08 7.72 -15.21
N ASN A 11 -30.89 8.98 -15.61
CA ASN A 11 -29.77 9.40 -16.46
C ASN A 11 -28.54 9.94 -15.70
N THR A 12 -28.64 10.19 -14.40
CA THR A 12 -27.61 10.95 -13.67
C THR A 12 -26.72 10.12 -12.76
N TRP A 13 -27.11 8.89 -12.41
CA TRP A 13 -26.36 8.01 -11.52
C TRP A 13 -26.42 6.55 -11.97
N GLN A 14 -25.78 6.26 -13.10
CA GLN A 14 -25.28 4.90 -13.34
C GLN A 14 -23.84 4.86 -12.82
N PRO A 15 -23.58 4.36 -11.59
CA PRO A 15 -22.23 4.00 -11.22
C PRO A 15 -21.83 2.86 -12.17
N VAL A 16 -21.07 3.18 -13.20
CA VAL A 16 -20.37 2.18 -14.01
C VAL A 16 -19.30 1.61 -13.08
N ILE A 17 -19.70 0.65 -12.25
CA ILE A 17 -18.80 -0.03 -11.32
C ILE A 17 -17.92 -0.92 -12.19
N ASN A 18 -16.79 -0.37 -12.61
CA ASN A 18 -15.74 -1.16 -13.21
C ASN A 18 -15.14 -2.03 -12.09
N ILE A 19 -15.43 -3.33 -12.13
CA ILE A 19 -14.96 -4.30 -11.13
C ILE A 19 -13.44 -4.20 -10.99
N GLY A 20 -12.71 -3.94 -12.09
CA GLY A 20 -11.27 -3.70 -12.05
C GLY A 20 -10.87 -2.54 -11.14
N ASP A 21 -11.58 -1.42 -11.20
CA ASP A 21 -11.25 -0.23 -10.41
C ASP A 21 -11.58 -0.41 -8.92
N ILE A 22 -12.56 -1.24 -8.58
CA ILE A 22 -12.88 -1.56 -7.18
C ILE A 22 -11.79 -2.41 -6.52
N PHE A 23 -11.10 -3.26 -7.28
CA PHE A 23 -9.99 -4.08 -6.78
C PHE A 23 -8.68 -3.30 -6.62
N LYS A 24 -8.50 -2.18 -7.34
CA LYS A 24 -7.31 -1.33 -7.21
C LYS A 24 -7.18 -0.73 -5.81
N ILE A 25 -8.29 -0.30 -5.22
CA ILE A 25 -8.34 0.34 -3.90
C ILE A 25 -7.78 -0.56 -2.78
N PRO A 26 -8.29 -1.79 -2.56
CA PRO A 26 -7.75 -2.67 -1.51
C PRO A 26 -6.31 -3.10 -1.82
N LEU A 27 -5.91 -3.19 -3.09
CA LEU A 27 -4.54 -3.59 -3.46
C LEU A 27 -3.51 -2.50 -3.11
N ILE A 28 -3.86 -1.23 -3.35
CA ILE A 28 -3.05 -0.08 -2.89
C ILE A 28 -2.97 -0.08 -1.37
N LEU A 29 -4.07 -0.35 -0.67
CA LEU A 29 -4.11 -0.40 0.79
C LEU A 29 -3.17 -1.49 1.35
N ILE A 30 -3.13 -2.67 0.73
CA ILE A 30 -2.18 -3.74 1.08
C ILE A 30 -0.74 -3.27 0.86
N LEU A 31 -0.45 -2.58 -0.25
CA LEU A 31 0.88 -2.05 -0.54
C LEU A 31 1.35 -1.08 0.55
N VAL A 32 0.46 -0.18 0.97
CA VAL A 32 0.73 0.78 2.06
C VAL A 32 0.96 0.05 3.38
N ALA A 33 0.16 -0.97 3.68
CA ALA A 33 0.34 -1.77 4.90
C ALA A 33 1.70 -2.49 4.92
N VAL A 34 2.15 -3.04 3.78
CA VAL A 34 3.48 -3.66 3.65
C VAL A 34 4.60 -2.64 3.88
N LEU A 35 4.49 -1.45 3.30
CA LEU A 35 5.48 -0.38 3.49
C LEU A 35 5.53 0.08 4.95
N PHE A 36 4.37 0.24 5.58
CA PHE A 36 4.27 0.58 7.00
C PHE A 36 4.88 -0.51 7.90
N TYR A 37 4.63 -1.78 7.58
CA TYR A 37 5.23 -2.91 8.29
C TYR A 37 6.76 -2.92 8.18
N ALA A 38 7.30 -2.71 6.97
CA ALA A 38 8.74 -2.63 6.75
C ALA A 38 9.40 -1.47 7.52
N PHE A 39 8.70 -0.34 7.61
CA PHE A 39 9.13 0.80 8.42
C PHE A 39 9.13 0.47 9.92
N MET A 40 8.06 -0.12 10.43
CA MET A 40 7.97 -0.56 11.83
C MET A 40 9.04 -1.59 12.19
N LEU A 41 9.32 -2.54 11.30
CA LEU A 41 10.41 -3.51 11.47
C LEU A 41 11.76 -2.81 11.61
N THR A 42 11.98 -1.76 10.81
CA THR A 42 13.19 -0.93 10.88
C THR A 42 13.36 -0.26 12.22
N LEU A 43 12.29 0.34 12.75
CA LEU A 43 12.33 0.94 14.08
C LEU A 43 12.58 -0.10 15.17
N LYS A 44 11.91 -1.25 15.12
CA LYS A 44 12.08 -2.32 16.10
C LYS A 44 13.50 -2.85 16.14
N VAL A 45 14.10 -3.10 14.98
CA VAL A 45 15.48 -3.59 14.90
C VAL A 45 16.47 -2.51 15.32
N ARG A 46 16.22 -1.24 14.99
CA ARG A 46 17.05 -0.14 15.48
C ARG A 46 17.05 -0.05 17.00
N ILE A 47 15.88 -0.08 17.63
CA ILE A 47 15.76 -0.04 19.10
C ILE A 47 16.43 -1.25 19.73
N LEU A 48 16.19 -2.45 19.22
CA LEU A 48 16.83 -3.67 19.72
C LEU A 48 18.36 -3.60 19.59
N SER A 49 18.81 -3.03 18.48
CA SER A 49 20.22 -2.84 18.20
C SER A 49 20.88 -1.79 19.08
N ASP A 50 20.15 -0.75 19.47
CA ASP A 50 20.67 0.30 20.34
C ASP A 50 20.58 -0.09 21.82
N THR A 51 19.88 -1.18 22.18
CA THR A 51 19.65 -1.62 23.57
C THR A 51 20.36 -2.92 23.94
N ILE A 52 20.64 -3.80 22.98
CA ILE A 52 21.36 -5.06 23.22
C ILE A 52 22.67 -5.06 22.42
N ASP A 53 23.79 -5.06 23.14
CA ASP A 53 25.11 -5.24 22.55
C ASP A 53 25.30 -6.73 22.21
N SER A 54 25.14 -7.06 20.93
CA SER A 54 25.31 -8.41 20.40
C SER A 54 26.27 -8.35 19.22
N GLU A 55 27.21 -9.30 19.10
CA GLU A 55 28.19 -9.34 17.99
C GLU A 55 27.54 -9.36 16.59
N GLY A 56 26.28 -9.80 16.46
CA GLY A 56 25.52 -9.84 15.21
C GLY A 56 24.77 -8.55 14.85
N ASN A 57 24.85 -7.53 15.70
CA ASN A 57 23.96 -6.40 15.70
C ASN A 57 24.08 -5.48 14.45
N SER A 58 25.30 -5.32 13.94
CA SER A 58 25.56 -4.56 12.70
C SER A 58 24.94 -5.23 11.47
N LYS A 59 25.06 -6.57 11.35
CA LYS A 59 24.50 -7.33 10.23
C LYS A 59 22.96 -7.26 10.20
N MET A 60 22.34 -7.29 11.37
CA MET A 60 20.87 -7.21 11.48
C MET A 60 20.34 -5.82 11.11
N LYS A 61 21.04 -4.74 11.50
CA LYS A 61 20.75 -3.38 11.01
C LYS A 61 20.79 -3.31 9.48
N THR A 62 21.85 -3.82 8.86
CA THR A 62 22.02 -3.77 7.39
C THR A 62 20.93 -4.54 6.65
N LEU A 63 20.58 -5.76 7.08
CA LEU A 63 19.52 -6.56 6.46
C LEU A 63 18.17 -5.84 6.47
N VAL A 64 17.87 -5.13 7.55
CA VAL A 64 16.59 -4.44 7.70
C VAL A 64 16.53 -3.17 6.85
N TYR A 65 17.65 -2.45 6.71
CA TYR A 65 17.76 -1.36 5.73
C TYR A 65 17.57 -1.85 4.29
N ILE A 66 18.14 -3.01 3.93
CA ILE A 66 17.94 -3.62 2.62
C ILE A 66 16.46 -3.96 2.43
N ASN A 67 15.82 -4.60 3.42
CA ASN A 67 14.39 -4.92 3.37
C ASN A 67 13.53 -3.67 3.15
N LEU A 68 13.83 -2.57 3.85
CA LEU A 68 13.11 -1.31 3.69
C LEU A 68 13.30 -0.75 2.27
N LEU A 69 14.53 -0.76 1.74
CA LEU A 69 14.82 -0.30 0.39
C LEU A 69 14.09 -1.15 -0.67
N THR A 70 14.12 -2.48 -0.53
CA THR A 70 13.38 -3.39 -1.41
C THR A 70 11.87 -3.15 -1.33
N CYS A 71 11.32 -2.95 -0.14
CA CYS A 71 9.89 -2.62 0.02
C CYS A 71 9.52 -1.30 -0.64
N ILE A 72 10.37 -0.26 -0.56
CA ILE A 72 10.14 1.01 -1.25
C ILE A 72 10.09 0.78 -2.76
N ILE A 73 11.09 0.10 -3.33
CA ILE A 73 11.13 -0.18 -4.78
C ILE A 73 9.92 -1.01 -5.22
N ALA A 74 9.60 -2.07 -4.48
CA ALA A 74 8.46 -2.93 -4.77
C ALA A 74 7.14 -2.16 -4.67
N SER A 75 7.00 -1.24 -3.71
CA SER A 75 5.81 -0.40 -3.57
C SER A 75 5.64 0.58 -4.74
N ILE A 76 6.74 1.17 -5.22
CA ILE A 76 6.71 2.09 -6.37
C ILE A 76 6.30 1.32 -7.62
N LEU A 77 6.97 0.19 -7.90
CA LEU A 77 6.66 -0.67 -9.04
C LEU A 77 5.23 -1.21 -8.96
N GLY A 78 4.81 -1.67 -7.77
CA GLY A 78 3.46 -2.17 -7.55
C GLY A 78 2.40 -1.10 -7.80
N THR A 79 2.61 0.12 -7.31
CA THR A 79 1.67 1.23 -7.54
C THR A 79 1.56 1.58 -9.02
N ILE A 80 2.69 1.59 -9.75
CA ILE A 80 2.72 1.81 -11.20
C ILE A 80 1.91 0.73 -11.92
N ILE A 81 2.13 -0.55 -11.59
CA ILE A 81 1.41 -1.67 -12.20
C ILE A 81 -0.10 -1.57 -11.94
N ILE A 82 -0.51 -1.20 -10.72
CA ILE A 82 -1.93 -1.06 -10.36
C ILE A 82 -2.60 0.09 -11.12
N LEU A 83 -1.88 1.20 -11.34
CA LEU A 83 -2.39 2.36 -12.06
C LEU A 83 -2.47 2.14 -13.57
N LEU A 84 -1.49 1.42 -14.15
CA LEU A 84 -1.48 1.10 -15.58
C LEU A 84 -2.37 -0.08 -15.96
N GLY A 85 -2.63 -1.00 -15.02
CA GLY A 85 -3.46 -2.19 -15.22
C GLY A 85 -4.95 -1.96 -15.10
#